data_AF-A0A699XU97-F1
#
_entry.id   AF-A0A699XU97-F1
#
_cell.length_a   1.000
_cell.length_b   1.000
_cell.length_c   1.000
_cell.angle_alpha   90.00
_cell.angle_beta   90.00
_cell.angle_gamma   90.00
#
_symmetry.space_group_name_H-M   'P 1'
#
loop_
_entity.id
_entity.type
_entity.pdbx_description
1 polymer ?
#
loop_
_entity_poly.entity_id
_entity_poly.type
_entity_poly.pdbx_seq_one_letter_code
_entity_poly.pdbx_strand_id
1 'polypeptide(L)'
;YTQVLQAMMEAEAFDGPSVVLAYLPYNNENENPINVLQETKKAVDVGYWPLYRWDPKAGERGDESFKLDSERIKEELKEFLK
;
A
#
# COMPACT_ATOMS: atom_id res chain seq x y z
N TYR A 1 6.10 3.69 7.55
CA TYR A 1 5.26 2.87 8.46
C TYR A 1 3.90 3.48 8.77
N THR A 2 3.69 4.79 8.60
CA THR A 2 2.39 5.46 8.80
C THR A 2 1.27 4.91 7.91
N GLN A 3 1.59 4.46 6.69
CA GLN A 3 0.62 3.95 5.73
C GLN A 3 -0.10 2.67 6.19
N VAL A 4 0.62 1.71 6.80
CA VAL A 4 0.02 0.44 7.27
C VAL A 4 -0.98 0.70 8.39
N LEU A 5 -0.59 1.52 9.37
CA LEU A 5 -1.45 1.86 10.50
C LEU A 5 -2.72 2.57 10.03
N GLN A 6 -2.56 3.49 9.08
CA GLN A 6 -3.67 4.24 8.49
C GLN A 6 -4.60 3.33 7.68
N ALA A 7 -4.07 2.40 6.89
CA ALA A 7 -4.86 1.42 6.16
C ALA A 7 -5.66 0.49 7.09
N MET A 8 -5.06 0.07 8.21
CA MET A 8 -5.78 -0.73 9.23
C MET A 8 -6.90 0.07 9.91
N MET A 9 -6.62 1.32 10.29
CA MET A 9 -7.64 2.19 10.90
C MET A 9 -8.79 2.50 9.93
N GLU A 10 -8.49 2.77 8.66
CA GLU A 10 -9.50 3.01 7.62
C GLU A 10 -10.32 1.74 7.34
N ALA A 11 -9.67 0.57 7.30
CA ALA A 11 -10.32 -0.73 7.13
C ALA A 11 -11.25 -1.09 8.30
N GLU A 12 -10.86 -0.77 9.55
CA GLU A 12 -11.67 -0.98 10.75
C GLU A 12 -12.86 -0.01 10.81
N ALA A 13 -12.65 1.26 10.46
CA ALA A 13 -13.70 2.28 10.46
C ALA A 13 -14.71 2.11 9.31
N PHE A 14 -14.38 1.31 8.29
CA PHE A 14 -15.25 1.07 7.16
C PHE A 14 -16.34 0.06 7.53
N ASP A 15 -17.57 0.56 7.65
CA ASP A 15 -18.77 -0.26 7.89
C ASP A 15 -19.17 -1.01 6.61
N GLY A 16 -18.43 -2.10 6.32
CA GLY A 16 -18.50 -2.91 5.10
C GLY A 16 -17.32 -3.88 4.96
N PRO A 17 -17.20 -4.59 3.82
CA PRO A 17 -16.07 -5.50 3.58
C PRO A 17 -14.78 -4.71 3.32
N SER A 18 -13.76 -4.97 4.13
CA SER A 18 -12.43 -4.37 4.01
C SER A 18 -11.39 -5.44 3.63
N VAL A 19 -10.53 -5.11 2.67
CA VAL A 19 -9.44 -6.00 2.24
C VAL A 19 -8.12 -5.27 2.43
N VAL A 20 -7.24 -5.85 3.25
CA VAL A 20 -5.87 -5.38 3.46
C VAL A 20 -4.92 -6.39 2.85
N LEU A 21 -4.19 -5.96 1.82
CA LEU A 21 -3.16 -6.77 1.18
C LEU A 21 -1.77 -6.35 1.67
N ALA A 22 -1.16 -7.19 2.50
CA ALA A 22 0.18 -6.95 3.03
C ALA A 22 1.22 -7.76 2.26
N TYR A 23 2.29 -7.09 1.82
CA TYR A 23 3.45 -7.74 1.24
C TYR A 23 4.39 -8.25 2.33
N LEU A 24 4.65 -9.55 2.34
CA LEU A 24 5.54 -10.22 3.27
C LEU A 24 6.51 -11.08 2.46
N PRO A 25 7.73 -10.57 2.16
CA PRO A 25 8.75 -11.35 1.48
C PRO A 25 9.36 -12.31 2.49
N TYR A 26 8.78 -13.49 2.62
CA TYR A 26 9.26 -14.54 3.52
C TYR A 26 9.90 -15.64 2.67
N ASN A 27 11.23 -15.82 2.76
CA ASN A 27 11.90 -16.90 2.02
C ASN A 27 12.19 -18.10 2.92
N ASN A 28 12.52 -17.90 4.21
CA ASN A 28 12.78 -18.97 5.17
C ASN A 28 12.34 -18.65 6.60
N GLU A 29 11.99 -19.68 7.36
CA GLU A 29 11.62 -19.65 8.79
C GLU A 29 12.69 -19.09 9.75
N ASN A 30 13.94 -18.94 9.28
CA ASN A 30 15.08 -18.42 10.05
C ASN A 30 15.58 -17.04 9.58
N GLU A 31 14.84 -16.34 8.71
CA GLU A 31 15.28 -15.01 8.24
C GLU A 31 15.16 -13.95 9.32
N ASN A 32 16.15 -13.05 9.36
CA ASN A 32 16.14 -11.92 10.27
C ASN A 32 15.00 -10.96 9.88
N PRO A 33 14.05 -10.65 10.79
CA PRO A 33 12.93 -9.75 10.53
C PRO A 33 13.36 -8.38 10.00
N ILE A 34 14.55 -7.91 10.40
CA ILE A 34 15.10 -6.63 9.96
C ILE A 34 15.44 -6.67 8.46
N ASN A 35 15.98 -7.78 7.97
CA ASN A 35 16.32 -7.92 6.55
C ASN A 35 15.05 -7.99 5.70
N VAL A 36 14.04 -8.74 6.15
CA VAL A 36 12.72 -8.82 5.49
C VAL A 36 12.08 -7.43 5.38
N LEU A 37 12.16 -6.62 6.43
CA LEU A 37 11.65 -5.23 6.42
C LEU A 37 12.45 -4.34 5.45
N GLN A 38 13.78 -4.50 5.39
CA GLN A 38 14.61 -3.76 4.44
C GLN A 38 14.30 -4.11 2.98
N GLU A 39 14.15 -5.40 2.68
CA GLU A 39 13.79 -5.87 1.34
C GLU A 39 12.38 -5.43 0.95
N THR A 40 11.43 -5.45 1.89
CA THR A 40 10.08 -4.90 1.69
C THR A 40 10.14 -3.42 1.33
N LYS A 41 10.92 -2.63 2.10
CA LYS A 41 11.08 -1.20 1.83
C LYS A 41 11.71 -0.98 0.45
N LYS A 42 12.74 -1.74 0.10
CA LYS A 42 13.33 -1.68 -1.25
C LYS A 42 12.30 -2.02 -2.32
N ALA A 43 11.54 -3.11 -2.20
CA ALA A 43 10.53 -3.50 -3.19
C ALA A 43 9.48 -2.40 -3.42
N VAL A 44 9.05 -1.72 -2.36
CA VAL A 44 8.18 -0.54 -2.47
C VAL A 44 8.92 0.64 -3.13
N ASP A 45 10.16 0.92 -2.72
CA ASP A 45 10.99 2.01 -3.26
C ASP A 45 11.37 1.79 -4.73
N VAL A 46 11.53 0.55 -5.21
CA VAL A 46 11.80 0.23 -6.63
C VAL A 46 10.51 0.14 -7.46
N GLY A 47 9.35 0.38 -6.84
CA GLY A 47 8.06 0.37 -7.54
C GLY A 47 7.48 -1.03 -7.82
N TYR A 48 8.12 -2.09 -7.35
CA TYR A 48 7.66 -3.47 -7.51
C TYR A 48 6.35 -3.73 -6.76
N TRP A 49 6.14 -3.05 -5.62
CA TRP A 49 4.92 -3.17 -4.83
C TRP A 49 4.23 -1.82 -4.62
N PRO A 50 3.13 -1.52 -5.36
CA PRO A 50 2.38 -0.31 -5.16
C PRO A 50 1.57 -0.29 -3.87
N LEU A 51 1.79 0.74 -3.07
CA LEU A 51 0.94 1.09 -1.96
C LEU A 51 -0.18 2.00 -2.45
N TYR A 52 -1.37 1.43 -2.59
CA TYR A 52 -2.59 2.17 -2.88
C TYR A 52 -3.66 1.85 -1.84
N ARG A 53 -4.60 2.77 -1.71
CA ARG A 53 -5.80 2.64 -0.88
C ARG A 53 -7.00 3.00 -1.72
N TRP A 54 -8.04 2.22 -1.59
CA TRP A 54 -9.29 2.45 -2.28
C TRP A 54 -10.42 2.48 -1.26
N ASP A 55 -11.11 3.63 -1.18
CA ASP A 55 -12.29 3.80 -0.34
C ASP A 55 -13.50 4.12 -1.24
N PRO A 56 -14.46 3.18 -1.38
CA PRO A 56 -15.66 3.42 -2.17
C PRO A 56 -16.55 4.52 -1.57
N LYS A 57 -16.54 4.72 -0.24
CA LYS A 57 -17.32 5.77 0.45
C LYS A 57 -16.65 7.15 0.38
N ALA A 58 -15.42 7.25 -0.12
CA ALA A 58 -14.78 8.55 -0.31
C ALA A 58 -15.47 9.39 -1.40
N GLY A 59 -16.04 8.74 -2.42
CA GLY A 59 -16.80 9.43 -3.46
C GLY A 59 -18.08 10.08 -2.94
N GLU A 60 -18.72 9.47 -1.92
CA GLU A 60 -19.88 10.06 -1.23
C GLU A 60 -19.49 11.29 -0.39
N ARG A 61 -18.23 11.37 0.05
CA ARG A 61 -17.66 12.50 0.79
C ARG A 61 -17.03 13.57 -0.11
N GLY A 62 -17.03 13.38 -1.43
CA GLY A 62 -16.40 14.28 -2.40
C GLY A 62 -14.87 14.19 -2.43
N ASP A 63 -14.29 13.12 -1.89
CA ASP A 63 -12.84 12.84 -1.90
C ASP A 63 -12.51 11.79 -2.96
N GLU A 64 -11.24 11.71 -3.38
CA GLU A 64 -10.79 10.72 -4.36
C GLU A 64 -10.90 9.30 -3.79
N SER A 65 -11.70 8.45 -4.46
CA SER A 65 -11.86 7.03 -4.09
C SER A 65 -10.58 6.22 -4.17
N PHE A 66 -9.59 6.67 -4.93
CA PHE A 66 -8.33 5.98 -5.11
C PHE A 66 -7.17 6.89 -4.71
N LYS A 67 -6.38 6.44 -3.73
CA LYS A 67 -5.19 7.14 -3.26
C LYS A 67 -3.98 6.25 -3.49
N LEU A 68 -3.04 6.72 -4.31
CA LEU A 68 -1.74 6.08 -4.50
C LEU A 68 -0.72 6.79 -3.61
N ASP A 69 -0.23 6.09 -2.58
CA ASP A 69 0.76 6.61 -1.64
C ASP A 69 2.21 6.44 -2.15
N SER A 70 2.44 5.58 -3.16
CA SER A 70 3.75 5.38 -3.76
C SER A 70 4.06 6.45 -4.81
N GLU A 71 4.83 7.48 -4.43
CA GLU A 71 5.19 8.59 -5.32
C GLU A 71 5.96 8.14 -6.57
N ARG A 72 6.89 7.18 -6.42
CA ARG A 72 7.73 6.71 -7.52
C ARG A 72 6.93 5.94 -8.58
N ILE A 73 6.01 5.10 -8.14
CA ILE A 73 5.09 4.40 -9.04
C ILE A 73 4.11 5.39 -9.67
N LYS A 74 3.74 6.46 -8.96
CA LYS A 74 2.92 7.53 -9.55
C LYS A 74 3.63 8.22 -10.72
N GLU A 75 4.95 8.36 -10.67
CA GLU A 75 5.77 8.83 -11.79
C GLU A 75 5.85 7.81 -12.92
N GLU A 76 6.21 6.55 -12.64
CA GLU A 76 6.31 5.52 -13.69
C GLU A 76 4.96 5.20 -14.35
N LEU A 77 3.86 5.19 -13.58
CA LEU A 77 2.51 4.99 -14.10
C LEU A 77 2.05 6.20 -14.95
N LYS A 78 2.46 7.42 -14.58
CA LYS A 78 2.23 8.63 -15.40
C LYS A 78 3.04 8.61 -16.69
N GLU A 79 4.26 8.09 -16.67
CA GLU A 79 5.05 7.89 -17.89
C GLU A 79 4.48 6.77 -18.76
N PHE A 80 3.99 5.68 -18.17
CA PHE A 80 3.38 4.56 -18.90
C PHE A 80 2.04 4.91 -19.56
N LEU A 81 1.21 5.74 -18.92
CA LEU A 81 -0.11 6.15 -19.44
C LEU A 81 -0.04 7.33 -20.43
N LYS A 82 1.16 7.80 -20.79
CA LYS A 82 1.39 8.90 -21.72
C LYS A 82 1.57 8.40 -23.15
#